data_AF-A0A0H1B790-F1
#
_entry.id   AF-A0A0H1B790-F1
#
_cell.length_a   1.000
_cell.length_b   1.000
_cell.length_c   1.000
_cell.angle_alpha   90.00
_cell.angle_beta   90.00
_cell.angle_gamma   90.00
#
_symmetry.space_group_name_H-M   'P 1'
#
loop_
_entity.id
_entity.type
_entity.pdbx_description
1 polymer ?
#
loop_
_entity_poly.entity_id
_entity_poly.type
_entity_poly.pdbx_seq_one_letter_code
_entity_poly.pdbx_strand_id
1 'polypeptide(L)'
;MAIQIPPSYSALQTQHIKIDHVPASSATATPVLLLTLNRPDKLNAFTGTMADEMISFFNTVDVDDRVKAIVVTGAGRAFCAGADLEIGFPKSASGDGSRRNPGSDGVEHRD
;
A
#
# COMPACT_ATOMS: atom_id res chain seq x y z
N MET A 1 -0.30 12.61 21.15
CA MET A 1 0.77 13.24 20.35
C MET A 1 0.13 13.96 19.19
N ALA A 2 0.55 15.18 18.87
CA ALA A 2 0.06 15.90 17.69
C ALA A 2 0.84 15.43 16.45
N ILE A 3 0.13 14.97 15.42
CA ILE A 3 0.74 14.64 14.13
C ILE A 3 1.26 15.93 13.49
N GLN A 4 2.50 15.94 13.03
CA GLN A 4 3.10 17.11 12.37
C GLN A 4 2.94 16.97 10.85
N ILE A 5 2.23 17.92 10.24
CA ILE A 5 2.00 17.96 8.80
C ILE A 5 3.25 18.54 8.12
N PRO A 6 3.90 17.81 7.20
CA PRO A 6 5.07 18.32 6.49
C PRO A 6 4.66 19.39 5.45
N PRO A 7 5.55 20.34 5.13
CA PRO A 7 5.28 21.31 4.06
C PRO A 7 5.11 20.65 2.69
N SER A 8 5.82 19.54 2.45
CA SER A 8 5.82 18.75 1.23
C SER A 8 5.86 17.25 1.56
N TYR A 9 5.08 16.45 0.83
CA TYR A 9 5.12 14.99 0.94
C TYR A 9 6.17 14.35 0.04
N SER A 10 6.63 15.05 -1.01
CA SER A 10 7.66 14.51 -1.91
C SER A 10 9.06 14.43 -1.29
N ALA A 11 9.26 15.08 -0.14
CA ALA A 11 10.51 15.04 0.63
C ALA A 11 10.56 13.91 1.67
N LEU A 12 9.49 13.12 1.82
CA LEU A 12 9.47 12.02 2.79
C LEU A 12 10.50 10.96 2.42
N GLN A 13 11.28 10.53 3.42
CA GLN A 13 12.26 9.47 3.28
C GLN A 13 11.56 8.12 3.45
N THR A 14 11.15 7.53 2.33
CA THR A 14 10.52 6.21 2.26
C THR A 14 11.38 5.26 1.44
N GLN A 15 11.29 3.97 1.74
CA GLN A 15 12.07 2.92 1.11
C GLN A 15 11.28 2.27 -0.03
N HIS A 16 10.01 1.92 0.22
CA HIS A 16 9.22 1.06 -0.68
C HIS A 16 8.06 1.80 -1.36
N ILE A 17 7.75 3.01 -0.92
CA ILE A 17 6.82 3.92 -1.60
C ILE A 17 7.52 5.20 -2.02
N LYS A 18 6.91 5.95 -2.93
CA LYS A 18 7.28 7.32 -3.29
C LYS A 18 6.02 8.17 -3.38
N ILE A 19 6.08 9.41 -2.91
CA ILE A 19 4.97 10.35 -3.01
C ILE A 19 5.37 11.50 -3.92
N ASP A 20 4.52 11.84 -4.88
CA ASP A 20 4.66 13.01 -5.74
C ASP A 20 3.43 13.92 -5.61
N HIS A 21 3.63 15.22 -5.78
CA HIS A 21 2.54 16.18 -5.93
C HIS A 21 2.01 16.16 -7.37
N VAL A 22 0.81 16.71 -7.57
CA VAL A 22 0.21 16.84 -8.91
C VAL A 22 -0.15 18.32 -9.14
N PRO A 23 0.59 19.05 -10.01
CA PRO A 23 1.76 18.61 -10.79
C PRO A 23 3.01 18.38 -9.92
N ALA A 24 3.96 17.58 -10.40
CA ALA A 24 5.17 17.19 -9.66
C ALA A 24 6.12 18.35 -9.34
N SER A 25 6.00 19.48 -10.05
CA SER A 25 6.78 20.69 -9.80
C SER A 25 6.30 21.50 -8.59
N SER A 26 5.16 21.15 -8.00
CA SER A 26 4.60 21.86 -6.85
C SER A 26 5.52 21.74 -5.62
N ALA A 27 5.92 22.87 -5.05
CA ALA A 27 6.78 22.93 -3.87
C ALA A 27 6.08 22.49 -2.57
N THR A 28 4.74 22.53 -2.56
CA THR A 28 3.89 22.19 -1.40
C THR A 28 2.83 21.18 -1.79
N ALA A 29 2.22 20.54 -0.78
CA ALA A 29 1.15 19.56 -1.00
C ALA A 29 0.00 20.14 -1.84
N THR A 30 -0.48 19.33 -2.78
CA THR A 30 -1.60 19.64 -3.68
C THR A 30 -2.86 18.86 -3.27
N PRO A 31 -4.06 19.24 -3.75
CA PRO A 31 -5.29 18.49 -3.49
C PRO A 31 -5.25 17.02 -3.94
N VAL A 32 -4.41 16.68 -4.90
CA VAL A 32 -4.17 15.30 -5.33
C VAL A 32 -2.71 14.94 -5.07
N LEU A 33 -2.48 13.80 -4.44
CA LEU A 33 -1.14 13.20 -4.28
C LEU A 33 -1.07 11.90 -5.07
N LEU A 34 0.10 11.60 -5.64
CA LEU A 34 0.39 10.33 -6.31
C LEU A 34 1.32 9.48 -5.44
N LEU A 35 0.81 8.36 -4.92
CA LEU A 35 1.59 7.36 -4.21
C LEU A 35 2.00 6.25 -5.19
N THR A 36 3.31 6.07 -5.36
CA THR A 36 3.88 5.03 -6.21
C THR A 36 4.47 3.92 -5.35
N LEU A 37 4.01 2.68 -5.53
CA LEU A 37 4.68 1.49 -5.00
C LEU A 37 6.00 1.31 -5.76
N ASN A 38 7.13 1.34 -5.07
CA ASN A 38 8.45 1.57 -5.67
C ASN A 38 9.40 0.38 -5.47
N ARG A 39 8.99 -0.81 -5.91
CA ARG A 39 9.84 -2.01 -5.97
C ARG A 39 9.73 -2.69 -7.35
N PRO A 40 10.09 -2.00 -8.44
CA PRO A 40 9.80 -2.45 -9.81
C PRO A 40 10.43 -3.81 -10.14
N ASP A 41 11.61 -4.12 -9.60
CA ASP A 41 12.31 -5.40 -9.80
C ASP A 41 11.57 -6.60 -9.18
N LYS A 42 10.70 -6.33 -8.20
CA LYS A 42 9.84 -7.32 -7.54
C LYS A 42 8.37 -7.13 -7.92
N LEU A 43 8.08 -6.49 -9.06
CA LEU A 43 6.71 -6.19 -9.50
C LEU A 43 5.86 -5.50 -8.42
N ASN A 44 6.50 -4.65 -7.62
CA ASN A 44 5.90 -3.94 -6.49
C ASN A 44 5.24 -4.88 -5.46
N ALA A 45 5.79 -6.10 -5.28
CA ALA A 45 5.35 -7.00 -4.22
C ALA A 45 5.34 -6.29 -2.86
N PHE A 46 4.27 -6.53 -2.10
CA PHE A 46 3.92 -5.81 -0.90
C PHE A 46 4.64 -6.38 0.33
N THR A 47 5.23 -5.50 1.15
CA THR A 47 6.03 -5.87 2.34
C THR A 47 5.50 -5.20 3.61
N GLY A 48 5.96 -5.67 4.78
CA GLY A 48 5.69 -5.00 6.05
C GLY A 48 6.17 -3.54 6.07
N THR A 49 7.40 -3.27 5.63
CA THR A 49 7.94 -1.90 5.50
C THR A 49 7.04 -0.99 4.67
N MET A 50 6.52 -1.50 3.55
CA MET A 50 5.61 -0.75 2.69
C MET A 50 4.30 -0.44 3.43
N ALA A 51 3.77 -1.40 4.19
CA ALA A 51 2.58 -1.19 5.02
C ALA A 51 2.82 -0.10 6.07
N ASP A 52 3.93 -0.16 6.81
CA ASP A 52 4.28 0.81 7.85
C ASP A 52 4.44 2.23 7.27
N GLU A 53 5.10 2.35 6.11
CA GLU A 53 5.25 3.63 5.40
C GLU A 53 3.91 4.18 4.93
N MET A 54 3.05 3.33 4.36
CA MET A 54 1.72 3.74 3.92
C MET A 54 0.83 4.14 5.09
N ILE A 55 0.86 3.42 6.22
CA ILE A 55 0.11 3.77 7.44
C ILE A 55 0.56 5.13 7.96
N SER A 56 1.88 5.36 8.07
CA SER A 56 2.44 6.64 8.53
C SER A 56 2.02 7.80 7.61
N PHE A 57 2.10 7.59 6.29
CA PHE A 57 1.66 8.55 5.29
C PHE A 57 0.16 8.85 5.41
N PHE A 58 -0.70 7.81 5.44
CA PHE A 58 -2.14 7.96 5.51
C PHE A 58 -2.61 8.63 6.81
N ASN A 59 -1.99 8.32 7.95
CA ASN A 59 -2.26 9.02 9.21
C ASN A 59 -1.94 10.51 9.12
N THR A 60 -0.93 10.89 8.34
CA THR A 60 -0.51 12.30 8.21
C THR A 60 -1.42 13.08 7.26
N VAL A 61 -1.84 12.48 6.14
CA VAL A 61 -2.75 13.12 5.17
C VAL A 61 -4.20 13.16 5.66
N ASP A 62 -4.63 12.24 6.53
CA ASP A 62 -5.98 12.22 7.11
C ASP A 62 -6.32 13.51 7.88
N VAL A 63 -5.29 14.13 8.47
CA VAL A 63 -5.42 15.39 9.21
C VAL A 63 -4.98 16.63 8.42
N ASP A 64 -4.60 16.48 7.14
CA ASP A 64 -4.16 17.59 6.29
C ASP A 64 -5.25 18.00 5.28
N ASP A 65 -5.95 19.08 5.61
CA ASP A 65 -7.02 19.65 4.79
C ASP A 65 -6.59 20.09 3.37
N ARG A 66 -5.29 20.15 3.08
CA ARG A 66 -4.82 20.43 1.71
C ARG A 66 -5.10 19.28 0.76
N VAL A 67 -5.11 18.04 1.24
CA VAL A 67 -5.24 16.82 0.43
C VAL A 67 -6.72 16.42 0.31
N LYS A 68 -7.13 15.99 -0.88
CA LYS A 68 -8.53 15.62 -1.20
C LYS A 68 -8.64 14.26 -1.87
N ALA A 69 -7.61 13.84 -2.60
CA ALA A 69 -7.55 12.53 -3.21
C ALA A 69 -6.12 12.01 -3.26
N ILE A 70 -5.97 10.69 -3.20
CA ILE A 70 -4.69 10.00 -3.34
C ILE A 70 -4.86 8.97 -4.43
N VAL A 71 -4.02 9.06 -5.47
CA VAL A 71 -3.92 8.04 -6.52
C VAL A 71 -2.80 7.10 -6.13
N VAL A 72 -3.09 5.80 -6.10
CA VAL A 72 -2.07 4.77 -5.86
C VAL A 72 -1.76 4.08 -7.17
N THR A 73 -0.47 3.97 -7.50
CA THR A 73 0.02 3.29 -8.70
C THR A 73 1.29 2.49 -8.41
N GLY A 74 1.73 1.66 -9.36
CA GLY A 74 2.99 0.93 -9.26
C GLY A 74 4.07 1.54 -10.16
N ALA A 75 5.32 1.51 -9.70
CA ALA A 75 6.48 1.82 -10.54
C ALA A 75 6.64 0.75 -11.63
N GLY A 76 7.00 1.19 -12.84
CA GLY A 76 7.30 0.30 -13.95
C GLY A 76 6.06 -0.34 -14.57
N ARG A 77 6.12 -1.66 -14.83
CA ARG A 77 5.17 -2.36 -15.73
C ARG A 77 3.91 -2.92 -15.06
N ALA A 78 3.83 -2.91 -13.74
CA ALA A 78 2.76 -3.55 -12.99
C ALA A 78 2.35 -2.70 -11.78
N PHE A 79 1.09 -2.82 -11.37
CA PHE A 79 0.61 -2.20 -10.14
C PHE A 79 1.26 -2.84 -8.90
N CYS A 80 0.90 -4.09 -8.59
CA CYS A 80 1.41 -4.87 -7.45
C CYS A 80 1.19 -6.37 -7.70
N ALA A 81 2.21 -7.20 -7.44
CA ALA A 81 2.12 -8.66 -7.56
C ALA A 81 1.44 -9.36 -6.36
N GLY A 82 1.01 -8.60 -5.35
CA GLY A 82 0.46 -9.13 -4.10
C GLY A 82 1.54 -9.25 -3.01
N ALA A 83 1.40 -10.24 -2.14
CA ALA A 83 2.35 -10.51 -1.05
C ALA A 83 3.77 -10.76 -1.57
N ASP A 84 4.78 -10.17 -0.93
CA ASP A 84 6.16 -10.63 -1.14
C ASP A 84 6.34 -12.00 -0.44
N LEU A 85 6.37 -13.07 -1.22
CA LEU A 85 6.45 -14.44 -0.72
C LEU A 85 7.85 -14.82 -0.20
N GLU A 86 8.90 -14.06 -0.55
CA GLU A 86 10.24 -14.29 -0.01
C GLU A 86 10.36 -13.76 1.42
N ILE A 87 9.64 -12.68 1.73
CA ILE A 87 9.60 -12.06 3.06
C ILE A 87 8.49 -12.67 3.92
N GLY A 88 7.35 -13.00 3.30
CA GLY A 88 6.14 -13.41 3.98
C GLY A 88 5.44 -12.25 4.73
N PHE A 89 4.31 -12.56 5.34
CA PHE A 89 3.65 -11.63 6.28
C PHE A 89 3.81 -12.13 7.72
N PRO A 90 3.97 -11.24 8.71
CA PRO A 90 3.87 -11.64 10.10
C PRO A 90 2.54 -12.35 10.32
N LYS A 91 2.57 -13.54 10.94
CA LYS A 91 1.36 -14.30 11.24
C LYS A 91 0.42 -13.41 12.05
N SER A 92 -0.77 -13.14 11.53
CA SER A 92 -1.82 -12.47 12.30
C SER A 92 -2.08 -13.27 13.58
N ALA A 93 -2.13 -12.60 14.72
CA ALA A 93 -2.36 -13.22 16.04
C ALA A 93 -3.82 -13.70 16.24
N SER A 94 -4.57 -13.95 15.16
CA SER A 94 -5.96 -14.41 15.23
C SER A 94 -6.32 -15.19 13.97
N GLY A 95 -6.75 -16.44 14.16
CA GLY A 95 -7.57 -17.18 13.20
C GLY A 95 -6.93 -18.46 12.65
N ASP A 96 -7.33 -19.59 13.21
CA ASP A 96 -7.21 -20.95 12.70
C ASP A 96 -7.20 -21.05 11.16
N GLY A 97 -6.09 -21.55 10.62
CA GLY A 97 -5.83 -21.73 9.19
C GLY A 97 -6.58 -22.93 8.58
N SER A 98 -7.89 -23.02 8.82
CA SER A 98 -8.77 -23.90 8.06
C SER A 98 -8.79 -23.44 6.61
N ARG A 99 -7.93 -24.05 5.79
CA ARG A 99 -8.03 -24.03 4.34
C ARG A 99 -9.40 -24.62 3.99
N ARG A 100 -10.40 -23.76 3.75
CA ARG A 100 -11.66 -24.20 3.14
C ARG A 100 -11.34 -24.70 1.74
N ASN A 101 -11.27 -26.03 1.59
CA ASN A 101 -11.18 -26.69 0.31
C ASN A 101 -12.61 -26.76 -0.26
N PRO A 102 -12.97 -26.02 -1.32
CA PRO A 102 -14.35 -25.95 -1.80
C PRO A 102 -14.74 -27.15 -2.68
N GLY A 103 -14.20 -28.34 -2.39
CA GLY A 103 -14.26 -29.49 -3.31
C GLY A 103 -14.47 -30.87 -2.68
N SER A 104 -14.88 -30.97 -1.41
CA SER A 104 -15.16 -32.28 -0.78
C SER A 104 -16.63 -32.54 -0.47
N ASP A 105 -17.55 -31.67 -0.91
CA ASP A 105 -18.98 -31.96 -0.79
C ASP A 105 -19.34 -32.95 -1.91
N GLY A 106 -19.11 -34.23 -1.61
CA GLY A 106 -19.52 -35.37 -2.42
C GLY A 106 -21.02 -35.34 -2.62
N VAL A 107 -21.47 -34.66 -3.67
CA VAL A 107 -22.80 -34.84 -4.23
C VAL A 107 -22.72 -36.09 -5.10
N GLU A 108 -23.05 -37.25 -4.54
CA GLU A 108 -23.45 -38.40 -5.34
C GLU A 108 -24.66 -37.98 -6.18
N HIS A 109 -24.44 -37.78 -7.49
CA HIS A 109 -25.50 -37.84 -8.47
C HIS A 109 -25.99 -39.29 -8.50
N ARG A 110 -27.12 -39.55 -7.85
CA ARG A 110 -27.92 -40.75 -8.11
C ARG A 110 -28.90 -40.42 -9.23
N ASP A 111 -28.82 -41.20 -10.30
CA ASP A 111 -29.77 -41.27 -11.40
C ASP A 111 -31.21 -41.57 -10.93
#